data_AF-A0A2N3E7I2-F1
#
_entry.id   AF-A0A2N3E7I2-F1
#
_cell.length_a   1.000
_cell.length_b   1.000
_cell.length_c   1.000
_cell.angle_alpha   90.00
_cell.angle_beta   90.00
_cell.angle_gamma   90.00
#
_symmetry.space_group_name_H-M   'P 1'
#
loop_
_entity.id
_entity.type
_entity.pdbx_description
1 polymer ?
#
loop_
_entity_poly.entity_id
_entity_poly.type
_entity_poly.pdbx_seq_one_letter_code
_entity_poly.pdbx_strand_id
1 'polypeptide(L)'
;MDEHEREILRQRLMTYPGATREVVEQQIDLYVDRGEKKRGLVEDRRMSNAMAEVFLDRSGYPRPPGWHSVFFYPGSNRPRNVYVIVFFIAAIALGYLTF
;
A
#
# COMPACT_ATOMS: atom_id res chain seq x y z
N MET A 1 -9.43 -4.49 11.98
CA MET A 1 -9.00 -5.84 11.62
C MET A 1 -9.54 -6.75 12.70
N ASP A 2 -10.31 -7.75 12.34
CA ASP A 2 -10.82 -8.72 13.31
C ASP A 2 -9.79 -9.86 13.54
N GLU A 3 -10.07 -10.75 14.51
CA GLU A 3 -9.14 -11.83 14.85
C GLU A 3 -9.00 -12.86 13.71
N HIS A 4 -10.03 -13.03 12.89
CA HIS A 4 -9.98 -13.96 11.76
C HIS A 4 -9.06 -13.43 10.65
N GLU A 5 -9.19 -12.15 10.30
CA GLU A 5 -8.28 -11.45 9.39
C GLU A 5 -6.85 -11.45 9.92
N ARG A 6 -6.67 -11.27 11.24
CA ARG A 6 -5.37 -11.30 11.91
C ARG A 6 -4.70 -12.68 11.77
N GLU A 7 -5.44 -13.76 11.98
CA GLU A 7 -4.93 -15.13 11.84
C GLU A 7 -4.56 -15.46 10.38
N ILE A 8 -5.38 -15.06 9.40
CA ILE A 8 -5.06 -15.24 7.98
C ILE A 8 -3.75 -14.50 7.63
N LEU A 9 -3.60 -13.27 8.11
CA LEU A 9 -2.41 -12.46 7.88
C LEU A 9 -1.19 -13.07 8.55
N ARG A 10 -1.33 -13.56 9.79
CA ARG A 10 -0.29 -14.28 10.53
C ARG A 10 0.19 -15.50 9.76
N GLN A 11 -0.72 -16.37 9.33
CA GLN A 11 -0.37 -17.57 8.54
C GLN A 11 0.39 -17.21 7.27
N ARG A 12 -0.07 -16.17 6.56
CA ARG A 12 0.62 -15.69 5.36
C ARG A 12 2.01 -15.15 5.67
N LEU A 13 2.17 -14.38 6.74
CA LEU A 13 3.46 -13.79 7.10
C LEU A 13 4.48 -14.85 7.55
N MET A 14 4.00 -15.90 8.23
CA MET A 14 4.83 -17.05 8.62
C MET A 14 5.40 -17.83 7.43
N THR A 15 4.86 -17.65 6.21
CA THR A 15 5.43 -18.28 5.00
C THR A 15 6.69 -17.59 4.48
N TYR A 16 7.01 -16.37 4.94
CA TYR A 16 8.19 -15.66 4.48
C TYR A 16 9.47 -16.19 5.15
N PRO A 17 10.58 -16.30 4.39
CA PRO A 17 11.84 -16.74 4.94
C PRO A 17 12.32 -15.80 6.05
N GLY A 18 12.71 -16.35 7.20
CA GLY A 18 13.15 -15.57 8.36
C GLY A 18 12.04 -15.02 9.24
N ALA A 19 10.77 -15.39 9.00
CA ALA A 19 9.67 -15.03 9.88
C ALA A 19 9.75 -15.79 11.21
N THR A 20 9.85 -15.06 12.33
CA THR A 20 9.57 -15.59 13.67
C THR A 20 8.21 -15.12 14.13
N ARG A 21 7.62 -15.82 15.11
CA ARG A 21 6.30 -15.46 15.65
C ARG A 21 6.28 -14.03 16.18
N GLU A 22 7.35 -13.63 16.87
CA GLU A 22 7.49 -12.29 17.45
C GLU A 22 7.55 -11.21 16.37
N VAL A 23 8.33 -11.44 15.31
CA VAL A 23 8.43 -10.51 14.17
C VAL A 23 7.09 -10.41 13.44
N VAL A 24 6.39 -11.52 13.27
CA VAL A 24 5.07 -11.53 12.61
C VAL A 24 4.04 -10.75 13.43
N GLU A 25 3.96 -10.96 14.75
CA GLU A 25 3.04 -10.19 15.59
C GLU A 25 3.36 -8.69 15.56
N GLN A 26 4.64 -8.32 15.64
CA GLN A 26 5.06 -6.92 15.51
C GLN A 26 4.63 -6.31 14.16
N GLN A 27 4.79 -7.06 13.06
CA GLN A 27 4.34 -6.59 11.74
C GLN A 27 2.83 -6.42 11.67
N ILE A 28 2.08 -7.37 12.22
CA ILE A 28 0.62 -7.31 12.29
C ILE A 28 0.17 -6.05 13.05
N ASP A 29 0.78 -5.78 14.20
CA ASP A 29 0.46 -4.59 15.00
C ASP A 29 0.77 -3.29 14.23
N LEU A 30 1.89 -3.24 13.50
CA LEU A 30 2.21 -2.11 12.63
C LEU A 30 1.18 -1.93 11.50
N TYR A 31 0.60 -3.02 10.98
CA TYR A 31 -0.46 -2.94 9.98
C TYR A 31 -1.78 -2.45 10.55
N VAL A 32 -2.11 -2.84 11.79
CA VAL A 32 -3.28 -2.30 12.51
C VAL A 32 -3.09 -0.79 12.73
N ASP A 33 -1.95 -0.39 13.30
CA ASP A 33 -1.65 1.02 13.56
C ASP A 33 -1.65 1.84 12.26
N ARG A 34 -1.10 1.29 11.17
CA ARG A 34 -1.19 1.93 9.84
C ARG A 34 -2.65 2.16 9.42
N GLY A 35 -3.51 1.17 9.61
CA GLY A 35 -4.93 1.25 9.26
C GLY A 35 -5.68 2.31 10.06
N GLU A 36 -5.44 2.37 11.36
CA GLU A 36 -6.00 3.38 12.26
C GLU A 36 -5.48 4.78 11.93
N LYS A 37 -4.17 4.91 11.72
CA LYS A 37 -3.55 6.17 11.34
C LYS A 37 -4.09 6.68 10.01
N LYS A 38 -4.23 5.80 9.02
CA LYS A 38 -4.86 6.13 7.74
C LYS A 38 -6.28 6.67 7.94
N ARG A 39 -7.07 6.01 8.78
CA ARG A 39 -8.43 6.42 9.09
C ARG A 39 -8.46 7.84 9.67
N GLY A 40 -7.66 8.12 10.69
CA GLY A 40 -7.59 9.47 11.26
C GLY A 40 -7.07 10.53 10.27
N LEU A 41 -6.14 10.19 9.36
CA LEU A 41 -5.71 11.11 8.31
C LEU A 41 -6.84 11.44 7.32
N VAL A 42 -7.66 10.46 6.97
CA VAL A 42 -8.77 10.64 6.02
C VAL A 42 -9.96 11.31 6.68
N GLU A 43 -10.37 10.85 7.85
CA GLU A 43 -11.58 11.32 8.55
C GLU A 43 -11.33 12.65 9.26
N ASP A 44 -10.29 12.74 10.10
CA ASP A 44 -10.06 13.91 10.96
C ASP A 44 -9.36 15.04 10.20
N ARG A 45 -8.38 14.69 9.37
CA ARG A 45 -7.59 15.68 8.60
C ARG A 45 -8.13 15.94 7.19
N ARG A 46 -9.24 15.29 6.81
CA ARG A 46 -9.86 15.37 5.48
C ARG A 46 -8.86 15.15 4.34
N MET A 47 -7.82 14.36 4.57
CA MET A 47 -6.84 14.05 3.52
C MET A 47 -7.47 13.09 2.51
N SER A 48 -7.14 13.27 1.23
CA SER A 48 -7.47 12.25 0.24
C SER A 48 -6.79 10.93 0.61
N ASN A 49 -7.45 9.81 0.30
CA ASN A 49 -6.91 8.47 0.53
C ASN A 49 -5.48 8.31 -0.02
N ALA A 50 -5.20 8.84 -1.21
CA ALA A 50 -3.86 8.81 -1.79
C ALA A 50 -2.84 9.63 -0.99
N MET A 51 -3.23 10.80 -0.47
CA MET A 51 -2.35 11.63 0.35
C MET A 51 -2.05 10.98 1.70
N ALA A 52 -3.04 10.35 2.32
CA ALA A 52 -2.84 9.57 3.54
C ALA A 52 -1.86 8.41 3.30
N GLU A 53 -2.02 7.68 2.20
CA GLU A 53 -1.09 6.60 1.82
C GLU A 53 0.35 7.10 1.58
N VAL A 54 0.51 8.23 0.87
CA VAL A 54 1.84 8.86 0.67
C VAL A 54 2.46 9.24 2.01
N PHE A 55 1.67 9.82 2.91
CA PHE A 55 2.14 10.22 4.23
C PHE A 55 2.64 9.03 5.05
N LEU A 56 1.87 7.94 5.06
CA LEU A 56 2.22 6.71 5.79
C LEU A 56 3.49 6.06 5.20
N ASP A 57 3.61 6.04 3.87
CA ASP A 57 4.81 5.53 3.20
C ASP A 57 6.05 6.36 3.56
N ARG A 58 5.93 7.69 3.56
CA ARG A 58 7.03 8.59 3.96
C ARG A 58 7.38 8.49 5.44
N SER A 59 6.42 8.12 6.27
CA SER A 59 6.61 7.93 7.72
C SER A 59 7.20 6.56 8.05
N GLY A 60 7.45 5.70 7.06
CA GLY A 60 8.07 4.39 7.25
C GLY A 60 7.12 3.28 7.69
N TYR A 61 5.80 3.50 7.63
CA TYR A 61 4.84 2.45 7.96
C TYR A 61 4.91 1.31 6.94
N PRO A 62 5.07 0.04 7.37
CA PRO A 62 5.15 -1.07 6.44
C PRO A 62 3.77 -1.33 5.81
N ARG A 63 3.75 -1.92 4.61
CA ARG A 63 2.52 -2.31 3.93
C ARG A 63 2.22 -3.79 4.11
N PRO A 64 0.95 -4.17 4.34
CA PRO A 64 0.58 -5.58 4.38
C PRO A 64 0.91 -6.29 3.06
N PRO A 65 1.28 -7.58 3.11
CA PRO A 65 1.42 -8.40 1.92
C PRO A 65 0.13 -8.41 1.10
N GLY A 66 0.22 -8.30 -0.23
CA GLY A 66 -0.96 -8.22 -1.08
C GLY A 66 -1.45 -6.79 -1.37
N TRP A 67 -0.94 -5.76 -0.67
CA TRP A 67 -1.22 -4.35 -1.01
C TRP A 67 -0.38 -3.85 -2.20
N HIS A 68 -0.30 -4.69 -3.24
CA HIS A 68 0.48 -4.51 -4.47
C HIS A 68 -0.30 -3.73 -5.53
N SER A 69 -0.78 -2.52 -5.21
CA SER A 69 -0.98 -1.59 -6.32
C SER A 69 0.38 -0.98 -6.64
N VAL A 70 1.14 -1.67 -7.49
CA VAL A 70 2.50 -1.27 -7.88
C VAL A 70 2.45 0.07 -8.63
N PHE A 71 1.36 0.31 -9.35
CA PHE A 71 1.19 1.48 -10.20
C PHE A 71 0.39 2.61 -9.54
N PHE A 72 -0.60 2.31 -8.71
CA PHE A 72 -1.53 3.30 -8.15
C PHE A 72 -1.63 3.20 -6.62
N TYR A 73 -2.16 4.23 -5.96
CA TYR A 73 -2.56 4.04 -4.57
C TYR A 73 -3.86 3.22 -4.49
N PRO A 74 -3.98 2.22 -3.60
CA PRO A 74 -5.20 1.41 -3.48
C PRO A 74 -6.41 2.30 -3.24
N GLY A 75 -7.48 2.15 -4.03
CA GLY A 75 -8.67 3.01 -3.94
C GLY A 75 -8.43 4.44 -4.45
N SER A 76 -7.48 4.65 -5.35
CA SER A 76 -7.24 5.93 -6.02
C SER A 76 -6.66 5.74 -7.42
N ASN A 77 -7.05 6.61 -8.35
CA ASN A 77 -6.44 6.68 -9.69
C ASN A 77 -5.11 7.45 -9.70
N ARG A 78 -4.58 7.83 -8.53
CA ARG A 78 -3.30 8.54 -8.44
C ARG A 78 -2.13 7.57 -8.62
N PRO A 79 -1.26 7.78 -9.62
CA PRO A 79 -0.10 6.93 -9.81
C PRO A 79 0.89 7.08 -8.65
N ARG A 80 1.50 5.97 -8.24
CA ARG A 80 2.54 5.93 -7.21
C ARG A 80 3.88 6.48 -7.72
N ASN A 81 4.16 6.30 -9.00
CA ASN A 81 5.43 6.67 -9.61
C ASN A 81 5.19 7.54 -10.86
N VAL A 82 5.90 8.66 -10.96
CA VAL A 82 5.83 9.58 -12.11
C VAL A 82 6.20 8.89 -13.42
N TYR A 83 7.08 7.89 -13.37
CA TYR A 83 7.48 7.11 -14.54
C TYR A 83 6.34 6.28 -15.13
N VAL A 84 5.28 5.98 -14.36
CA VAL A 84 4.06 5.34 -14.90
C VAL A 84 3.35 6.29 -15.86
N ILE A 85 3.26 7.58 -15.50
CA ILE A 85 2.68 8.61 -16.37
C ILE A 85 3.51 8.74 -17.65
N VAL A 86 4.85 8.83 -17.51
CA VAL A 86 5.76 8.93 -18.65
C VAL A 86 5.66 7.70 -19.55
N PHE A 87 5.54 6.49 -18.97
CA PHE A 87 5.35 5.25 -19.72
C PHE A 87 4.05 5.28 -20.56
N PHE A 88 2.93 5.71 -19.98
CA PHE A 88 1.67 5.83 -20.73
C PHE A 88 1.76 6.88 -21.84
N ILE A 89 2.39 8.03 -21.58
CA ILE A 89 2.61 9.08 -22.61
C ILE A 89 3.48 8.53 -23.75
N ALA A 90 4.59 7.86 -23.41
CA ALA A 90 5.49 7.25 -24.38
C ALA A 90 4.80 6.16 -25.20
N ALA A 91 4.00 5.30 -24.57
CA ALA A 91 3.25 4.24 -25.24
C ALA A 91 2.20 4.81 -26.22
N ILE A 92 1.50 5.89 -25.84
CA ILE A 92 0.57 6.59 -26.73
C ILE A 92 1.32 7.23 -27.90
N ALA A 93 2.43 7.92 -27.64
CA ALA A 93 3.24 8.54 -28.69
C ALA A 93 3.79 7.50 -29.68
N LEU A 94 4.28 6.35 -29.20
CA LEU A 94 4.74 5.24 -30.02
C LEU A 94 3.61 4.60 -30.84
N GLY A 95 2.41 4.44 -30.26
CA GLY A 95 1.24 3.92 -31.00
C GLY A 95 0.73 4.85 -32.10
N TYR A 96 0.90 6.17 -31.95
CA TYR A 96 0.61 7.17 -32.99
C TYR A 96 1.67 7.25 -34.09
N LEU A 97 2.89 6.80 -33.82
CA LEU A 97 4.01 6.77 -34.78
C LEU A 97 3.98 5.54 -35.71
N THR A 98 3.09 4.58 -35.46
CA THR A 98 2.95 3.34 -36.23
C THR A 98 1.75 3.32 -37.20
N PHE A 99 1.12 4.47 -37.47
CA PHE A 99 0.06 4.63 -38.49
C PHE A 99 0.41 5.72 -39.50
#